data_AF-A0A381P2I2-F1
#
_entry.id   AF-A0A381P2I2-F1
#
_cell.length_a   1.000
_cell.length_b   1.000
_cell.length_c   1.000
_cell.angle_alpha   90.00
_cell.angle_beta   90.00
_cell.angle_gamma   90.00
#
_symmetry.space_group_name_H-M   'P 1'
#
loop_
_entity.id
_entity.type
_entity.pdbx_description
1 polymer ?
#
loop_
_entity_poly.entity_id
_entity_poly.type
_entity_poly.pdbx_seq_one_letter_code
_entity_poly.pdbx_strand_id
1 'polypeptide(L)'
;MDVQEDLTLLDCMNKIKWTLDGSLTYRMSCRSAICGSCAVKVNGHATLACQRQAAHLAKDDTIVLEPLGNMKPIKDLAVDFKPFWDKIDKVKPYLQPKQKAPEKERIQSPEQFKLIDDSSTCIMCGACHSDCNVLEVDENFLGPAALAKAQRFVQDSRDGKTLERVKNLSKPGGIWDCTHCGECVERCPKPARPFDRIKEIMTVALEQGVTNNNGARHALSFAKSVKSSGRLNENIIPVESVGFFNFKGLFDLLPVGLRMFFKGKNPPILHKSIDEVEDVKRIYMELDE
;
A
#
# COMPACT_ATOMS: atom_id res chain seq x y z
N MET A 1 29.12 -21.93 0.91
CA MET A 1 28.81 -22.69 2.14
C MET A 1 27.93 -23.84 1.74
N ASP A 2 28.11 -25.03 2.29
CA ASP A 2 27.18 -26.14 2.05
C ASP A 2 25.83 -25.82 2.72
N VAL A 3 24.79 -25.68 1.89
CA VAL A 3 23.42 -25.32 2.27
C VAL A 3 22.57 -26.56 2.08
N GLN A 4 22.21 -27.20 3.18
CA GLN A 4 21.26 -28.31 3.16
C GLN A 4 19.87 -27.80 2.78
N GLU A 5 19.09 -28.61 2.05
CA GLU A 5 17.80 -28.20 1.48
C GLU A 5 16.77 -27.73 2.52
N ASP A 6 16.84 -28.26 3.74
CA ASP A 6 15.92 -28.00 4.84
C ASP A 6 16.22 -26.71 5.61
N LEU A 7 17.42 -26.14 5.44
CA LEU A 7 17.84 -24.94 6.17
C LEU A 7 17.09 -23.70 5.68
N THR A 8 16.55 -22.95 6.64
CA THR A 8 16.02 -21.62 6.32
C THR A 8 17.16 -20.66 5.99
N LEU A 9 16.83 -19.55 5.32
CA LEU A 9 17.80 -18.48 5.12
C LEU A 9 18.36 -17.96 6.46
N LEU A 10 17.51 -17.89 7.49
CA LEU A 10 17.96 -17.50 8.83
C LEU A 10 18.99 -18.47 9.41
N ASP A 11 18.83 -19.78 9.19
CA ASP A 11 19.80 -20.78 9.66
C ASP A 11 21.15 -20.60 8.94
N CYS A 12 21.12 -20.28 7.65
CA CYS A 12 22.32 -19.94 6.88
C CYS A 12 23.00 -18.67 7.42
N MET A 13 22.23 -17.62 7.70
CA MET A 13 22.75 -16.37 8.28
C MET A 13 23.36 -16.59 9.68
N ASN A 14 22.71 -17.43 10.51
CA ASN A 14 23.23 -17.84 11.81
C ASN A 14 24.53 -18.62 11.69
N LYS A 15 24.62 -19.56 10.75
CA LYS A 15 25.86 -20.31 10.48
C LYS A 15 26.99 -19.36 10.08
N ILE A 16 26.75 -18.42 9.18
CA ILE A 16 27.74 -17.38 8.82
C ILE A 16 28.19 -16.61 10.07
N LYS A 17 27.24 -16.10 10.86
CA LYS A 17 27.58 -15.30 12.04
C LYS A 17 28.35 -16.09 13.09
N TRP A 18 27.97 -17.33 13.35
CA TRP A 18 28.52 -18.11 14.46
C TRP A 18 29.84 -18.80 14.14
N THR A 19 30.09 -19.14 12.87
CA THR A 19 31.26 -19.95 12.51
C THR A 19 32.22 -19.26 11.54
N LEU A 20 31.78 -18.23 10.82
CA LEU A 20 32.61 -17.57 9.80
C LEU A 20 32.94 -16.11 10.16
N ASP A 21 31.94 -15.30 10.49
CA ASP A 21 32.11 -13.88 10.81
C ASP A 21 31.15 -13.40 11.91
N GLY A 22 31.67 -13.32 13.14
CA GLY A 22 30.94 -12.84 14.31
C GLY A 22 30.48 -11.39 14.23
N SER A 23 31.03 -10.58 13.31
CA SER A 23 30.72 -9.15 13.18
C SER A 23 29.40 -8.89 12.43
N LEU A 24 28.95 -9.84 11.59
CA LEU A 24 27.71 -9.76 10.82
C LEU A 24 26.50 -9.47 11.71
N THR A 25 25.71 -8.47 11.36
CA THR A 25 24.58 -7.97 12.15
C THR A 25 23.26 -8.03 11.37
N TYR A 26 22.25 -8.65 11.98
CA TYR A 26 20.88 -8.69 11.49
C TYR A 26 19.93 -8.85 12.68
N ARG A 27 18.63 -8.62 12.45
CA ARG A 27 17.60 -8.82 13.47
C ARG A 27 16.96 -10.20 13.31
N MET A 28 16.74 -10.87 14.43
CA MET A 28 15.95 -12.10 14.50
C MET A 28 15.38 -12.29 15.91
N SER A 29 14.37 -13.14 16.04
CA SER A 29 13.78 -13.48 17.35
C SER A 29 13.03 -14.82 17.30
N CYS A 30 11.79 -14.86 16.80
CA CYS A 30 10.91 -16.02 17.01
C CYS A 30 11.20 -17.29 16.18
N ARG A 31 11.89 -17.16 15.03
CA ARG A 31 12.15 -18.25 14.06
C ARG A 31 10.91 -18.97 13.50
N SER A 32 9.73 -18.39 13.64
CA SER A 32 8.43 -18.99 13.26
C SER A 32 7.55 -18.06 12.41
N ALA A 33 8.17 -17.09 11.73
CA ALA A 33 7.52 -16.14 10.83
C ALA A 33 6.34 -15.36 11.43
N ILE A 34 6.41 -14.99 12.72
CA ILE A 34 5.34 -14.25 13.41
C ILE A 34 5.79 -12.94 14.06
N CYS A 35 7.03 -12.81 14.52
CA CYS A 35 7.49 -11.56 15.17
C CYS A 35 7.90 -10.45 14.19
N GLY A 36 8.11 -10.78 12.90
CA GLY A 36 8.49 -9.82 11.87
C GLY A 36 9.93 -9.30 11.89
N SER A 37 10.75 -9.68 12.88
CA SER A 37 12.11 -9.12 13.07
C SER A 37 13.13 -9.51 11.99
N CYS A 38 12.97 -10.64 11.33
CA CYS A 38 13.93 -11.20 10.37
C CYS A 38 13.64 -10.82 8.91
N ALA A 39 12.97 -9.69 8.67
CA ALA A 39 12.77 -9.20 7.32
C ALA A 39 14.11 -8.71 6.74
N VAL A 40 14.42 -9.14 5.52
CA VAL A 40 15.66 -8.81 4.80
C VAL A 40 15.38 -8.84 3.29
N LYS A 41 16.15 -8.08 2.49
CA LYS A 41 16.09 -8.20 1.03
C LYS A 41 16.95 -9.37 0.55
N VAL A 42 16.37 -10.17 -0.32
CA VAL A 42 17.00 -11.34 -0.94
C VAL A 42 16.80 -11.25 -2.44
N ASN A 43 17.90 -11.21 -3.18
CA ASN A 43 17.90 -11.07 -4.64
C ASN A 43 16.98 -9.92 -5.13
N GLY A 44 17.07 -8.76 -4.47
CA GLY A 44 16.32 -7.56 -4.80
C GLY A 44 14.95 -7.42 -4.11
N HIS A 45 14.43 -8.45 -3.43
CA HIS A 45 13.07 -8.41 -2.85
C HIS A 45 13.03 -8.74 -1.36
N ALA A 46 12.19 -8.04 -0.61
CA ALA A 46 12.00 -8.29 0.81
C ALA A 46 11.28 -9.63 1.08
N THR A 47 11.79 -10.36 2.08
CA THR A 47 11.20 -11.61 2.58
C THR A 47 11.54 -11.81 4.06
N LEU A 48 10.92 -12.80 4.72
CA LEU A 48 11.30 -13.23 6.06
C LEU A 48 12.34 -14.35 5.99
N ALA A 49 13.53 -14.11 6.53
CA ALA A 49 14.63 -15.07 6.48
C ALA A 49 14.29 -16.41 7.17
N CYS A 50 13.46 -16.41 8.22
CA CYS A 50 13.06 -17.64 8.92
C CYS A 50 11.91 -18.41 8.25
N GLN A 51 11.29 -17.87 7.20
CA GLN A 51 10.13 -18.48 6.55
C GLN A 51 10.52 -19.29 5.30
N ARG A 52 11.58 -18.87 4.61
CA ARG A 52 11.98 -19.42 3.31
C ARG A 52 13.24 -20.26 3.46
N GLN A 53 13.22 -21.44 2.88
CA GLN A 53 14.39 -22.30 2.71
C GLN A 53 15.40 -21.61 1.80
N ALA A 54 16.67 -21.64 2.19
CA ALA A 54 17.74 -20.99 1.43
C ALA A 54 17.88 -21.58 0.02
N ALA A 55 17.73 -22.90 -0.11
CA ALA A 55 17.82 -23.60 -1.40
C ALA A 55 16.83 -23.05 -2.45
N HIS A 56 15.62 -22.66 -2.05
CA HIS A 56 14.61 -22.08 -2.96
C HIS A 56 14.86 -20.61 -3.33
N LEU A 57 15.81 -19.96 -2.66
CA LEU A 57 16.16 -18.56 -2.91
C LEU A 57 17.41 -18.42 -3.78
N ALA A 58 18.21 -19.48 -3.95
CA ALA A 58 19.42 -19.42 -4.74
C ALA A 58 19.11 -19.16 -6.23
N LYS A 59 19.85 -18.24 -6.83
CA LYS A 59 19.92 -18.01 -8.28
C LYS A 59 21.36 -18.23 -8.69
N ASP A 60 21.61 -19.16 -9.61
CA ASP A 60 22.96 -19.51 -10.05
C ASP A 60 23.88 -19.79 -8.85
N ASP A 61 23.41 -20.65 -7.93
CA ASP A 61 24.06 -21.02 -6.66
C ASP A 61 24.40 -19.85 -5.72
N THR A 62 23.80 -18.68 -5.95
CA THR A 62 24.09 -17.44 -5.22
C THR A 62 22.82 -16.86 -4.59
N ILE A 63 22.95 -16.37 -3.35
CA ILE A 63 21.92 -15.60 -2.66
C ILE A 63 22.54 -14.24 -2.30
N VAL A 64 21.98 -13.17 -2.85
CA VAL A 64 22.38 -11.80 -2.52
C VAL A 64 21.50 -11.30 -1.38
N LEU A 65 22.13 -10.91 -0.26
CA LEU A 65 21.45 -10.31 0.89
C LEU A 65 21.71 -8.82 0.95
N GLU A 66 20.64 -8.06 1.16
CA GLU A 66 20.68 -6.60 1.27
C GLU A 66 19.84 -6.15 2.48
N PRO A 67 20.16 -5.01 3.11
CA PRO A 67 19.25 -4.38 4.06
C PRO A 67 17.90 -4.07 3.40
N LEU A 68 16.84 -3.99 4.21
CA LEU A 68 15.52 -3.59 3.70
C LEU A 68 15.59 -2.21 3.03
N GLY A 69 14.86 -2.06 1.92
CA GLY A 69 14.73 -0.82 1.17
C GLY A 69 13.91 0.23 1.93
N ASN A 70 13.92 1.48 1.43
CA ASN A 70 13.20 2.62 2.02
C ASN A 70 13.48 2.88 3.51
N MET A 71 14.55 2.29 4.05
CA MET A 71 14.97 2.35 5.44
C MET A 71 16.49 2.51 5.47
N LYS A 72 17.00 3.32 6.39
CA LYS A 72 18.42 3.60 6.50
C LYS A 72 19.16 2.41 7.14
N PRO A 73 20.19 1.82 6.52
CA PRO A 73 21.02 0.82 7.18
C PRO A 73 21.74 1.41 8.40
N ILE A 74 21.69 0.71 9.53
CA ILE A 74 22.45 1.02 10.76
C ILE A 74 23.77 0.27 10.72
N LYS A 75 23.70 -1.04 10.48
CA LYS A 75 24.87 -1.94 10.35
C LYS A 75 24.46 -3.20 9.61
N ASP A 76 25.23 -3.55 8.58
CA ASP A 76 25.01 -4.72 7.72
C ASP A 76 23.54 -4.81 7.24
N LEU A 77 22.77 -5.77 7.74
CA LEU A 77 21.37 -6.01 7.37
C LEU A 77 20.37 -5.38 8.35
N ALA A 78 20.84 -4.81 9.46
CA ALA A 78 19.98 -4.12 10.42
C ALA A 78 19.72 -2.67 9.98
N VAL A 79 18.44 -2.31 9.88
CA VAL A 79 17.98 -0.98 9.43
C VAL A 79 17.26 -0.20 10.54
N ASP A 80 17.18 1.11 10.37
CA ASP A 80 16.42 2.01 11.23
C ASP A 80 14.92 1.92 10.89
N PHE A 81 14.14 1.47 11.88
CA PHE A 81 12.68 1.34 11.78
C PHE A 81 11.95 2.59 12.28
N LYS A 82 12.65 3.60 12.80
CA LYS A 82 11.99 4.78 13.35
C LYS A 82 11.06 5.47 12.33
N PRO A 83 11.47 5.74 11.07
CA PRO A 83 10.56 6.33 10.09
C PRO A 83 9.33 5.46 9.78
N PHE A 84 9.48 4.13 9.82
CA PHE A 84 8.37 3.20 9.68
C PHE A 84 7.36 3.36 10.82
N TRP A 85 7.82 3.34 12.07
CA TRP A 85 6.94 3.49 13.24
C TRP A 85 6.30 4.88 13.33
N ASP A 86 7.04 5.93 13.00
CA ASP A 86 6.50 7.30 12.96
C ASP A 86 5.30 7.40 11.99
N LYS A 87 5.30 6.62 10.89
CA LYS A 87 4.15 6.54 9.97
C LYS A 87 3.00 5.71 10.52
N ILE A 88 3.28 4.62 11.25
CA ILE A 88 2.25 3.85 11.98
C ILE A 88 1.56 4.74 13.02
N ASP A 89 2.30 5.57 13.75
CA ASP A 89 1.76 6.43 14.79
C ASP A 89 0.87 7.54 14.21
N LYS A 90 1.23 8.08 13.04
CA LYS A 90 0.44 9.10 12.31
C LYS A 90 -0.99 8.65 12.00
N VAL A 91 -1.25 7.35 11.86
CA VAL A 91 -2.59 6.83 11.56
C VAL A 91 -3.47 6.59 12.80
N LYS A 92 -2.99 6.96 14.00
CA LYS A 92 -3.66 6.75 15.29
C LYS A 92 -4.14 5.29 15.42
N PRO A 93 -3.20 4.32 15.54
CA PRO A 93 -3.45 2.89 15.34
C PRO A 93 -4.10 2.23 16.57
N TYR A 94 -5.10 2.88 17.15
CA TYR A 94 -5.86 2.44 18.32
C TYR A 94 -7.34 2.78 18.15
N LEU A 95 -8.19 2.02 18.85
CA LEU A 95 -9.64 2.19 18.77
C LEU A 95 -10.07 3.52 19.42
N GLN A 96 -10.94 4.27 18.76
CA GLN A 96 -11.50 5.52 19.28
C GLN A 96 -13.04 5.45 19.30
N PRO A 97 -13.64 4.76 20.28
CA PRO A 97 -15.10 4.57 20.35
C PRO A 97 -15.86 5.88 20.57
N LYS A 98 -17.11 5.97 20.08
CA LYS A 98 -18.00 7.11 20.39
C LYS A 98 -18.50 7.09 21.83
N GLN A 99 -18.70 5.89 22.37
CA GLN A 99 -19.30 5.67 23.68
C GLN A 99 -18.23 5.34 24.72
N LYS A 100 -18.50 5.64 26.00
CA LYS A 100 -17.67 5.23 27.13
C LYS A 100 -17.51 3.70 27.17
N ALA A 101 -16.50 3.24 27.91
CA ALA A 101 -16.32 1.80 28.12
C ALA A 101 -17.59 1.21 28.76
N PRO A 102 -18.20 0.17 28.16
CA PRO A 102 -19.30 -0.55 28.78
C PRO A 102 -18.79 -1.41 29.96
N GLU A 103 -19.71 -1.91 30.79
CA GLU A 103 -19.38 -2.86 31.86
C GLU A 103 -18.89 -4.22 31.31
N LYS A 104 -19.34 -4.59 30.10
CA LYS A 104 -18.96 -5.81 29.37
C LYS A 104 -18.23 -5.47 28.07
N GLU A 105 -17.94 -6.48 27.25
CA GLU A 105 -17.38 -6.33 25.91
C GLU A 105 -18.32 -5.57 24.95
N ARG A 106 -17.74 -4.99 23.89
CA ARG A 106 -18.50 -4.43 22.78
C ARG A 106 -18.88 -5.54 21.80
N ILE A 107 -20.16 -5.64 21.47
CA ILE A 107 -20.68 -6.61 20.49
C ILE A 107 -20.14 -6.29 19.10
N GLN A 108 -19.68 -7.32 18.39
CA GLN A 108 -19.26 -7.26 16.99
C GLN A 108 -19.69 -8.57 16.32
N SER A 109 -20.40 -8.49 15.20
CA SER A 109 -20.81 -9.70 14.47
C SER A 109 -19.63 -10.33 13.71
N PRO A 110 -19.71 -11.62 13.35
CA PRO A 110 -18.69 -12.26 12.51
C PRO A 110 -18.47 -11.54 11.17
N GLU A 111 -19.53 -11.04 10.54
CA GLU A 111 -19.48 -10.30 9.28
C GLU A 111 -18.72 -8.98 9.45
N GLN A 112 -18.96 -8.27 10.55
CA GLN A 112 -18.24 -7.04 10.88
C GLN A 112 -16.77 -7.31 11.17
N PHE A 113 -16.45 -8.40 11.87
CA PHE A 113 -15.06 -8.77 12.15
C PHE A 113 -14.31 -9.16 10.87
N LYS A 114 -14.96 -9.86 9.95
CA LYS A 114 -14.37 -10.28 8.67
C LYS A 114 -13.83 -9.11 7.84
N LEU A 115 -14.44 -7.93 7.94
CA LEU A 115 -13.97 -6.71 7.28
C LEU A 115 -12.58 -6.23 7.75
N ILE A 116 -12.18 -6.60 8.96
CA ILE A 116 -10.91 -6.19 9.56
C ILE A 116 -9.94 -7.34 9.84
N ASP A 117 -10.38 -8.59 9.70
CA ASP A 117 -9.64 -9.79 10.09
C ASP A 117 -8.26 -9.85 9.41
N ASP A 118 -8.22 -9.83 8.08
CA ASP A 118 -6.98 -9.85 7.31
C ASP A 118 -6.01 -8.76 7.75
N SER A 119 -6.48 -7.51 7.84
CA SER A 119 -5.66 -6.36 8.23
C SER A 119 -5.03 -6.52 9.62
N SER A 120 -5.72 -7.25 10.51
CA SER A 120 -5.28 -7.52 11.88
C SER A 120 -4.09 -8.50 11.95
N THR A 121 -3.87 -9.29 10.88
CA THR A 121 -2.77 -10.27 10.80
C THR A 121 -1.40 -9.65 10.54
N CYS A 122 -1.31 -8.33 10.30
CA CYS A 122 -0.06 -7.65 10.04
C CYS A 122 0.89 -7.72 11.24
N ILE A 123 2.08 -8.30 11.02
CA ILE A 123 3.13 -8.48 12.04
C ILE A 123 4.18 -7.36 12.06
N MET A 124 3.93 -6.25 11.35
CA MET A 124 4.83 -5.09 11.29
C MET A 124 6.28 -5.41 10.86
N CYS A 125 6.47 -6.37 9.96
CA CYS A 125 7.80 -6.78 9.51
C CYS A 125 8.51 -5.78 8.57
N GLY A 126 7.79 -4.81 8.00
CA GLY A 126 8.37 -3.82 7.08
C GLY A 126 8.62 -4.30 5.64
N ALA A 127 8.35 -5.57 5.29
CA ALA A 127 8.61 -6.08 3.94
C ALA A 127 7.86 -5.30 2.83
N CYS A 128 6.58 -4.99 3.05
CA CYS A 128 5.82 -4.17 2.11
C CYS A 128 6.31 -2.71 2.02
N HIS A 129 6.92 -2.20 3.08
CA HIS A 129 7.50 -0.86 3.11
C HIS A 129 8.82 -0.81 2.32
N SER A 130 9.62 -1.87 2.46
CA SER A 130 10.90 -2.04 1.77
C SER A 130 10.76 -1.91 0.25
N ASP A 131 9.75 -2.55 -0.33
CA ASP A 131 9.63 -2.71 -1.78
C ASP A 131 8.51 -1.83 -2.36
N CYS A 132 8.08 -0.78 -1.64
CA CYS A 132 7.09 0.13 -2.15
C CYS A 132 7.73 1.20 -3.05
N ASN A 133 7.46 1.14 -4.35
CA ASN A 133 8.01 2.09 -5.33
C ASN A 133 7.67 3.56 -5.05
N VAL A 134 6.53 3.84 -4.39
CA VAL A 134 6.17 5.23 -4.02
C VAL A 134 7.14 5.79 -2.98
N LEU A 135 7.55 4.95 -2.03
CA LEU A 135 8.47 5.38 -0.96
C LEU A 135 9.90 5.63 -1.47
N GLU A 136 10.25 5.10 -2.63
CA GLU A 136 11.54 5.39 -3.28
C GLU A 136 11.62 6.83 -3.81
N VAL A 137 10.46 7.44 -4.12
CA VAL A 137 10.37 8.78 -4.74
C VAL A 137 9.73 9.82 -3.83
N ASP A 138 8.89 9.42 -2.88
CA ASP A 138 8.26 10.29 -1.90
C ASP A 138 8.24 9.66 -0.51
N GLU A 139 9.14 10.12 0.35
CA GLU A 139 9.21 9.69 1.74
C GLU A 139 8.00 10.14 2.58
N ASN A 140 7.18 11.09 2.10
CA ASN A 140 6.01 11.57 2.83
C ASN A 140 4.83 10.60 2.75
N PHE A 141 4.79 9.73 1.75
CA PHE A 141 3.77 8.70 1.65
C PHE A 141 3.75 7.82 2.91
N LEU A 142 2.58 7.62 3.51
CA LEU A 142 2.41 6.85 4.75
C LEU A 142 2.87 5.39 4.59
N GLY A 143 2.83 4.86 3.38
CA GLY A 143 3.28 3.52 3.08
C GLY A 143 2.23 2.44 3.36
N PRO A 144 2.42 1.24 2.78
CA PRO A 144 1.41 0.20 2.79
C PRO A 144 1.10 -0.35 4.18
N ALA A 145 2.09 -0.53 5.05
CA ALA A 145 1.87 -1.07 6.39
C ALA A 145 1.00 -0.13 7.26
N ALA A 146 1.26 1.18 7.22
CA ALA A 146 0.51 2.17 7.97
C ALA A 146 -0.93 2.27 7.48
N LEU A 147 -1.14 2.27 6.17
CA LEU A 147 -2.47 2.31 5.59
C LEU A 147 -3.26 1.01 5.84
N ALA A 148 -2.62 -0.17 5.76
CA ALA A 148 -3.26 -1.42 6.15
C ALA A 148 -3.67 -1.42 7.63
N LYS A 149 -2.80 -0.89 8.52
CA LYS A 149 -3.14 -0.72 9.93
C LYS A 149 -4.25 0.30 10.15
N ALA A 150 -4.34 1.34 9.33
CA ALA A 150 -5.41 2.32 9.37
C ALA A 150 -6.76 1.71 8.96
N GLN A 151 -6.77 0.86 7.92
CA GLN A 151 -7.97 0.18 7.43
C GLN A 151 -8.65 -0.61 8.56
N ARG A 152 -7.83 -1.31 9.36
CA ARG A 152 -8.27 -2.05 10.57
C ARG A 152 -9.13 -1.22 11.53
N PHE A 153 -9.00 0.11 11.55
CA PHE A 153 -9.81 1.00 12.38
C PHE A 153 -10.87 1.77 11.58
N VAL A 154 -10.63 2.02 10.30
CA VAL A 154 -11.61 2.65 9.40
C VAL A 154 -12.85 1.77 9.28
N GLN A 155 -12.68 0.44 9.16
CA GLN A 155 -13.78 -0.51 9.01
C GLN A 155 -14.19 -1.23 10.30
N ASP A 156 -13.58 -0.93 11.45
CA ASP A 156 -13.99 -1.56 12.72
C ASP A 156 -15.33 -0.97 13.19
N SER A 157 -16.36 -1.80 13.30
CA SER A 157 -17.70 -1.39 13.76
C SER A 157 -17.70 -0.73 15.15
N ARG A 158 -16.64 -0.92 15.94
CA ARG A 158 -16.49 -0.34 17.27
C ARG A 158 -15.82 1.04 17.26
N ASP A 159 -15.22 1.45 16.14
CA ASP A 159 -14.55 2.75 16.01
C ASP A 159 -15.57 3.87 15.73
N GLY A 160 -15.35 5.01 16.38
CA GLY A 160 -16.24 6.16 16.28
C GLY A 160 -15.78 7.26 15.33
N LYS A 161 -14.62 7.09 14.69
CA LYS A 161 -13.87 8.16 14.03
C LYS A 161 -13.63 7.94 12.54
N THR A 162 -14.36 7.01 11.90
CA THR A 162 -14.22 6.69 10.46
C THR A 162 -14.09 7.93 9.57
N LEU A 163 -15.04 8.88 9.63
CA LEU A 163 -15.00 10.11 8.81
C LEU A 163 -13.73 10.95 9.07
N GLU A 164 -13.34 11.13 10.34
CA GLU A 164 -12.13 11.89 10.71
C GLU A 164 -10.87 11.18 10.18
N ARG A 165 -10.81 9.85 10.29
CA ARG A 165 -9.70 9.02 9.80
C ARG A 165 -9.57 9.16 8.28
N VAL A 166 -10.63 8.91 7.50
CA VAL A 166 -10.55 8.95 6.04
C VAL A 166 -10.28 10.36 5.49
N LYS A 167 -10.75 11.41 6.17
CA LYS A 167 -10.38 12.80 5.86
C LYS A 167 -8.88 13.05 6.05
N ASN A 168 -8.31 12.58 7.16
CA ASN A 168 -6.87 12.72 7.41
C ASN A 168 -6.04 11.87 6.45
N LEU A 169 -6.49 10.65 6.15
CA LEU A 169 -5.83 9.74 5.21
C LEU A 169 -5.94 10.19 3.75
N SER A 170 -6.86 11.12 3.43
CA SER A 170 -7.02 11.69 2.07
C SER A 170 -6.16 12.93 1.82
N LYS A 171 -5.35 13.36 2.80
CA LYS A 171 -4.36 14.45 2.64
C LYS A 171 -3.16 13.97 1.80
N PRO A 172 -2.32 14.88 1.28
CA PRO A 172 -1.04 14.51 0.65
C PRO A 172 -0.19 13.64 1.59
N GLY A 173 0.53 12.68 1.02
CA GLY A 173 1.18 11.56 1.70
C GLY A 173 0.23 10.42 2.06
N GLY A 174 -1.04 10.51 1.66
CA GLY A 174 -2.14 9.63 2.09
C GLY A 174 -2.48 8.52 1.11
N ILE A 175 -3.71 8.02 1.17
CA ILE A 175 -4.19 6.89 0.35
C ILE A 175 -4.05 7.15 -1.14
N TRP A 176 -4.27 8.38 -1.58
CA TRP A 176 -4.32 8.76 -3.00
C TRP A 176 -2.96 8.81 -3.69
N ASP A 177 -1.87 8.73 -2.94
CA ASP A 177 -0.51 8.73 -3.49
C ASP A 177 -0.03 7.31 -3.84
N CYS A 178 -0.84 6.28 -3.53
CA CYS A 178 -0.57 4.92 -3.95
C CYS A 178 -0.65 4.81 -5.48
N THR A 179 0.42 4.34 -6.11
CA THR A 179 0.48 4.12 -7.57
C THR A 179 -0.03 2.75 -8.02
N HIS A 180 -0.60 1.96 -7.11
CA HIS A 180 -1.23 0.67 -7.39
C HIS A 180 -0.29 -0.39 -8.00
N CYS A 181 1.02 -0.34 -7.69
CA CYS A 181 2.00 -1.32 -8.20
C CYS A 181 1.83 -2.75 -7.66
N GLY A 182 1.14 -2.94 -6.54
CA GLY A 182 0.82 -4.27 -5.98
C GLY A 182 1.97 -4.98 -5.25
N GLU A 183 3.21 -4.47 -5.30
CA GLU A 183 4.38 -5.12 -4.71
C GLU A 183 4.22 -5.41 -3.19
N CYS A 184 3.51 -4.52 -2.48
CA CYS A 184 3.22 -4.70 -1.07
C CYS A 184 2.38 -5.94 -0.73
N VAL A 185 1.61 -6.47 -1.70
CA VAL A 185 0.87 -7.74 -1.56
C VAL A 185 1.80 -8.92 -1.80
N GLU A 186 2.58 -8.87 -2.88
CA GLU A 186 3.54 -9.92 -3.24
C GLU A 186 4.58 -10.18 -2.14
N ARG A 187 5.03 -9.12 -1.46
CA ARG A 187 5.99 -9.23 -0.36
C ARG A 187 5.37 -9.49 1.01
N CYS A 188 4.05 -9.46 1.12
CA CYS A 188 3.41 -9.66 2.42
C CYS A 188 3.51 -11.14 2.83
N PRO A 189 4.14 -11.48 3.97
CA PRO A 189 4.20 -12.87 4.44
C PRO A 189 2.91 -13.32 5.12
N LYS A 190 1.87 -12.46 5.15
CA LYS A 190 0.61 -12.65 5.87
C LYS A 190 -0.59 -12.26 4.97
N PRO A 191 -1.82 -12.71 5.30
CA PRO A 191 -3.03 -12.36 4.57
C PRO A 191 -3.44 -10.88 4.61
N ALA A 192 -2.67 -10.00 5.26
CA ALA A 192 -3.02 -8.59 5.44
C ALA A 192 -3.26 -7.81 4.14
N ARG A 193 -2.63 -8.23 3.02
CA ARG A 193 -2.84 -7.69 1.66
C ARG A 193 -2.93 -6.15 1.60
N PRO A 194 -1.84 -5.42 1.89
CA PRO A 194 -1.89 -3.98 2.12
C PRO A 194 -2.51 -3.14 0.98
N PHE A 195 -2.30 -3.51 -0.28
CA PHE A 195 -2.89 -2.80 -1.41
C PHE A 195 -4.43 -2.82 -1.39
N ASP A 196 -5.02 -3.97 -1.07
CA ASP A 196 -6.48 -4.11 -1.02
C ASP A 196 -7.05 -3.26 0.12
N ARG A 197 -6.36 -3.22 1.27
CA ARG A 197 -6.72 -2.38 2.40
C ARG A 197 -6.68 -0.88 2.05
N ILE A 198 -5.73 -0.45 1.22
CA ILE A 198 -5.68 0.93 0.74
C ILE A 198 -6.90 1.26 -0.13
N LYS A 199 -7.25 0.39 -1.08
CA LYS A 199 -8.44 0.55 -1.93
C LYS A 199 -9.72 0.60 -1.11
N GLU A 200 -9.86 -0.28 -0.12
CA GLU A 200 -10.99 -0.28 0.80
C GLU A 200 -11.14 1.06 1.55
N ILE A 201 -10.03 1.68 1.99
CA ILE A 201 -10.09 3.02 2.58
C ILE A 201 -10.52 4.06 1.54
N MET A 202 -10.06 3.98 0.29
CA MET A 202 -10.50 4.89 -0.78
C MET A 202 -12.00 4.80 -1.00
N THR A 203 -12.56 3.59 -1.06
CA THR A 203 -14.01 3.36 -1.18
C THR A 203 -14.75 4.02 -0.03
N VAL A 204 -14.35 3.74 1.22
CA VAL A 204 -14.97 4.36 2.41
C VAL A 204 -14.83 5.89 2.37
N ALA A 205 -13.71 6.43 1.89
CA ALA A 205 -13.54 7.88 1.76
C ALA A 205 -14.54 8.49 0.77
N LEU A 206 -14.78 7.84 -0.37
CA LEU A 206 -15.76 8.27 -1.37
C LEU A 206 -17.20 8.17 -0.82
N GLU A 207 -17.56 7.06 -0.18
CA GLU A 207 -18.88 6.86 0.48
C GLU A 207 -19.14 7.92 1.56
N GLN A 208 -18.10 8.33 2.29
CA GLN A 208 -18.16 9.38 3.30
C GLN A 208 -18.12 10.81 2.71
N GLY A 209 -18.14 10.96 1.38
CA GLY A 209 -18.16 12.24 0.69
C GLY A 209 -16.82 13.00 0.72
N VAL A 210 -15.70 12.33 0.98
CA VAL A 210 -14.35 12.92 0.99
C VAL A 210 -13.81 13.00 -0.44
N THR A 211 -14.44 13.84 -1.25
CA THR A 211 -14.16 13.95 -2.70
C THR A 211 -13.35 15.18 -3.09
N ASN A 212 -13.18 16.15 -2.19
CA ASN A 212 -12.49 17.40 -2.48
C ASN A 212 -10.95 17.28 -2.41
N ASN A 213 -10.38 16.33 -3.15
CA ASN A 213 -8.93 16.16 -3.32
C ASN A 213 -8.64 15.63 -4.74
N ASN A 214 -7.39 15.72 -5.18
CA ASN A 214 -7.00 15.37 -6.55
C ASN A 214 -7.27 13.90 -6.88
N GLY A 215 -6.88 12.97 -5.98
CA GLY A 215 -7.06 11.54 -6.22
C GLY A 215 -8.52 11.11 -6.29
N ALA A 216 -9.36 11.59 -5.39
CA ALA A 216 -10.79 11.31 -5.41
C ALA A 216 -11.47 11.88 -6.67
N ARG A 217 -11.14 13.13 -7.06
CA ARG A 217 -11.66 13.71 -8.30
C ARG A 217 -11.19 12.94 -9.53
N HIS A 218 -9.93 12.48 -9.54
CA HIS A 218 -9.41 11.65 -10.61
C HIS A 218 -10.17 10.33 -10.74
N ALA A 219 -10.38 9.62 -9.63
CA ALA A 219 -11.14 8.37 -9.60
C ALA A 219 -12.60 8.57 -10.08
N LEU A 220 -13.26 9.63 -9.63
CA LEU A 220 -14.62 9.97 -10.03
C LEU A 220 -14.70 10.37 -11.51
N SER A 221 -13.74 11.16 -12.00
CA SER A 221 -13.64 11.57 -13.40
C SER A 221 -13.41 10.36 -14.32
N PHE A 222 -12.52 9.44 -13.91
CA PHE A 222 -12.29 8.18 -14.58
C PHE A 222 -13.59 7.36 -14.70
N ALA A 223 -14.26 7.11 -13.57
CA ALA A 223 -15.50 6.34 -13.53
C ALA A 223 -16.61 7.00 -14.38
N LYS A 224 -16.75 8.32 -14.31
CA LYS A 224 -17.68 9.10 -15.15
C LYS A 224 -17.39 8.94 -16.63
N SER A 225 -16.12 8.97 -17.03
CA SER A 225 -15.72 8.80 -18.44
C SER A 225 -16.08 7.41 -18.96
N VAL A 226 -15.74 6.38 -18.19
CA VAL A 226 -16.05 4.99 -18.56
C VAL A 226 -17.56 4.76 -18.58
N LYS A 227 -18.31 5.23 -17.57
CA LYS A 227 -19.78 5.11 -17.53
C LYS A 227 -20.47 5.79 -18.71
N SER A 228 -19.97 6.95 -19.15
CA SER A 228 -20.61 7.72 -20.23
C SER A 228 -20.30 7.22 -21.64
N SER A 229 -19.10 6.68 -21.86
CA SER A 229 -18.59 6.41 -23.21
C SER A 229 -17.95 5.03 -23.41
N GLY A 230 -17.77 4.26 -22.34
CA GLY A 230 -16.96 3.04 -22.34
C GLY A 230 -15.46 3.30 -22.59
N ARG A 231 -15.03 4.56 -22.68
CA ARG A 231 -13.63 4.95 -22.91
C ARG A 231 -13.18 6.01 -21.92
N LEU A 232 -11.86 6.10 -21.80
CA LEU A 232 -11.21 7.15 -21.04
C LEU A 232 -11.07 8.42 -21.89
N ASN A 233 -11.58 9.56 -21.39
CA ASN A 233 -11.38 10.87 -21.99
C ASN A 233 -10.14 11.51 -21.38
N GLU A 234 -8.98 11.19 -21.96
CA GLU A 234 -7.67 11.63 -21.47
C GLU A 234 -7.47 13.15 -21.52
N ASN A 235 -8.26 13.88 -22.33
CA ASN A 235 -8.18 15.34 -22.39
C ASN A 235 -8.83 16.01 -21.18
N ILE A 236 -9.94 15.46 -20.68
CA ILE A 236 -10.74 16.11 -19.63
C ILE A 236 -10.32 15.71 -18.23
N ILE A 237 -9.79 14.48 -18.06
CA ILE A 237 -9.42 13.94 -16.75
C ILE A 237 -8.40 14.80 -16.02
N PRO A 238 -7.29 15.27 -16.62
CA PRO A 238 -6.34 16.13 -15.92
C PRO A 238 -7.00 17.40 -15.39
N VAL A 239 -7.92 17.98 -16.16
CA VAL A 239 -8.67 19.19 -15.80
C VAL A 239 -9.64 18.92 -14.66
N GLU A 240 -10.44 17.84 -14.74
CA GLU A 240 -11.38 17.45 -13.68
C GLU A 240 -10.66 17.05 -12.39
N SER A 241 -9.50 16.40 -12.49
CA SER A 241 -8.67 15.97 -11.35
C SER A 241 -8.12 17.18 -10.58
N VAL A 242 -7.48 18.10 -11.29
CA VAL A 242 -6.91 19.34 -10.71
C VAL A 242 -8.00 20.30 -10.25
N GLY A 243 -9.12 20.32 -10.97
CA GLY A 243 -10.29 21.18 -10.75
C GLY A 243 -10.30 22.37 -11.72
N PHE A 244 -11.45 22.60 -12.36
CA PHE A 244 -11.65 23.64 -13.39
C PHE A 244 -11.24 25.05 -12.96
N PHE A 245 -11.41 25.39 -11.69
CA PHE A 245 -11.11 26.72 -11.15
C PHE A 245 -9.71 26.84 -10.53
N ASN A 246 -8.92 25.76 -10.51
CA ASN A 246 -7.57 25.76 -9.97
C ASN A 246 -6.57 26.19 -11.07
N PHE A 247 -6.59 27.48 -11.43
CA PHE A 247 -5.75 28.02 -12.50
C PHE A 247 -4.28 27.69 -12.30
N LYS A 248 -3.75 27.84 -11.09
CA LYS A 248 -2.34 27.52 -10.78
C LYS A 248 -1.99 26.07 -11.14
N GLY A 249 -2.78 25.11 -10.66
CA GLY A 249 -2.55 23.70 -10.96
C GLY A 249 -2.71 23.37 -12.45
N LEU A 250 -3.60 24.07 -13.16
CA LEU A 250 -3.76 23.91 -14.60
C LEU A 250 -2.54 24.46 -15.37
N PHE A 251 -1.96 25.58 -14.93
CA PHE A 251 -0.71 26.10 -15.49
C PHE A 251 0.45 25.12 -15.31
N ASP A 252 0.52 24.42 -14.18
CA ASP A 252 1.55 23.40 -13.91
C ASP A 252 1.47 22.20 -14.88
N LEU A 253 0.32 21.96 -15.52
CA LEU A 253 0.14 20.90 -16.53
C LEU A 253 0.62 21.31 -17.94
N LEU A 254 0.73 22.61 -18.25
CA LEU A 254 1.11 23.09 -19.59
C LEU A 254 2.45 22.53 -20.10
N PRO A 255 3.53 22.45 -19.29
CA PRO A 255 4.79 21.86 -19.76
C PRO A 255 4.67 20.39 -20.12
N VAL A 256 3.75 19.65 -19.50
CA VAL A 256 3.46 18.25 -19.85
C VAL A 256 2.69 18.20 -21.16
N GLY A 257 1.63 19.02 -21.29
CA GLY A 257 0.84 19.11 -22.53
C GLY A 257 1.69 19.51 -23.75
N LEU A 258 2.58 20.49 -23.61
CA LEU A 258 3.52 20.88 -24.67
C LEU A 258 4.46 19.73 -25.05
N ARG A 259 5.01 19.01 -24.06
CA ARG A 259 5.86 17.84 -24.33
C ARG A 259 5.10 16.73 -25.06
N MET A 260 3.85 16.47 -24.69
CA MET A 260 2.99 15.50 -25.39
C MET A 260 2.73 15.93 -26.84
N PHE A 261 2.46 17.22 -27.06
CA PHE A 261 2.24 17.80 -28.38
C PHE A 261 3.45 17.62 -29.29
N PHE A 262 4.64 18.01 -28.83
CA PHE A 262 5.87 17.86 -29.61
C PHE A 262 6.29 16.40 -29.84
N LYS A 263 5.79 15.46 -29.02
CA LYS A 263 6.03 14.02 -29.20
C LYS A 263 4.92 13.32 -30.00
N GLY A 264 3.91 14.04 -30.48
CA GLY A 264 2.78 13.45 -31.18
C GLY A 264 1.94 12.50 -30.32
N LYS A 265 2.01 12.64 -28.98
CA LYS A 265 1.30 11.80 -28.00
C LYS A 265 0.03 12.46 -27.47
N ASN A 266 -0.61 13.30 -28.28
CA ASN A 266 -1.85 13.96 -27.88
C ASN A 266 -3.02 12.99 -27.98
N PRO A 267 -3.96 13.02 -27.02
CA PRO A 267 -5.18 12.26 -27.15
C PRO A 267 -6.04 12.76 -28.33
N PRO A 268 -6.98 11.94 -28.82
CA PRO A 268 -7.92 12.35 -29.85
C PRO A 268 -8.73 13.57 -29.41
N ILE A 269 -8.87 14.58 -30.27
CA ILE A 269 -9.63 15.81 -29.96
C ILE A 269 -11.13 15.50 -29.78
N LEU A 270 -11.66 14.61 -30.62
CA LEU A 270 -13.04 14.14 -30.55
C LEU A 270 -13.10 12.85 -29.73
N HIS A 271 -13.76 12.94 -28.58
CA HIS A 271 -14.05 11.78 -27.74
C HIS A 271 -15.20 10.98 -28.35
N LYS A 272 -14.99 9.68 -28.60
CA LYS A 272 -16.00 8.77 -29.16
C LYS A 272 -16.35 7.68 -28.16
N SER A 273 -17.61 7.27 -28.11
CA SER A 273 -18.03 6.10 -27.35
C SER A 273 -17.65 4.80 -28.07
N ILE A 274 -17.57 3.70 -27.34
CA ILE A 274 -17.57 2.35 -27.93
C ILE A 274 -18.96 1.99 -28.45
N ASP A 275 -19.03 1.03 -29.36
CA ASP A 275 -20.30 0.59 -29.95
C ASP A 275 -21.25 -0.01 -28.90
N GLU A 276 -20.70 -0.72 -27.91
CA GLU A 276 -21.44 -1.42 -26.84
C GLU A 276 -21.59 -0.56 -25.57
N VAL A 277 -21.64 0.78 -25.69
CA VAL A 277 -21.67 1.68 -24.53
C VAL A 277 -22.92 1.48 -23.65
N GLU A 278 -24.04 1.05 -24.24
CA GLU A 278 -25.27 0.77 -23.48
C GLU A 278 -25.11 -0.44 -22.55
N ASP A 279 -24.31 -1.44 -22.94
CA ASP A 279 -23.98 -2.57 -22.05
C ASP A 279 -23.12 -2.09 -20.87
N VAL A 280 -22.17 -1.18 -21.11
CA VAL A 280 -21.38 -0.56 -20.04
C VAL A 280 -22.28 0.21 -19.08
N LYS A 281 -23.21 1.02 -19.60
CA LYS A 281 -24.17 1.75 -18.76
C LYS A 281 -25.05 0.81 -17.95
N ARG A 282 -25.50 -0.31 -18.53
CA ARG A 282 -26.26 -1.35 -17.82
C ARG A 282 -25.47 -1.93 -16.65
N ILE A 283 -24.20 -2.30 -16.86
CA ILE A 283 -23.33 -2.81 -15.80
C ILE A 283 -23.23 -1.80 -14.65
N TYR A 284 -23.05 -0.51 -14.95
CA TYR A 284 -23.03 0.52 -13.91
C TYR A 284 -24.36 0.67 -13.17
N MET A 285 -25.51 0.47 -13.83
CA MET A 285 -26.82 0.48 -13.16
C MET A 285 -26.97 -0.70 -12.21
N GLU A 286 -26.56 -1.91 -12.63
CA GLU A 286 -26.61 -3.12 -11.81
C GLU A 286 -25.65 -3.08 -10.60
N LEU A 287 -24.55 -2.31 -10.69
CA LEU A 287 -23.58 -2.16 -9.60
C LEU A 287 -23.92 -1.02 -8.63
N ASP A 288 -24.74 -0.05 -9.04
CA ASP A 288 -25.19 1.08 -8.20
C ASP A 288 -26.48 0.72 -7.39
N GLU A 289 -27.10 -0.44 -7.65
CA GLU A 289 -28.23 -1.04 -6.90
C GLU A 289 -27.76 -1.95 -5.74
#